data_AF-A0A0F4INW9-F1
#
_entry.id   AF-A0A0F4INW9-F1
#
_cell.length_a   1.000
_cell.length_b   1.000
_cell.length_c   1.000
_cell.angle_alpha   90.00
_cell.angle_beta   90.00
_cell.angle_gamma   90.00
#
_symmetry.space_group_name_H-M   'P 1'
#
loop_
_entity.id
_entity.type
_entity.pdbx_description
1 polymer ?
#
loop_
_entity_poly.entity_id
_entity_poly.type
_entity_poly.pdbx_seq_one_letter_code
_entity_poly.pdbx_strand_id
1 'polypeptide(L)'
;PAPSPSAPPAGDAKPAPGDVLPGMVGAAVARAQLAALTTGKPGTMAGYSRDKFTHWAEQGDKCDTREVVLQRAGKDVTRDAECRAVSGTWKSLYDGVTVNEASKLDIDH
;
A
#
# COMPACT_ATOMS: atom_id res chain seq x y z
N PRO A 1 -4.61 15.08 35.81
CA PRO A 1 -5.48 14.68 34.69
C PRO A 1 -5.43 15.72 33.54
N ALA A 2 -4.58 15.45 32.55
CA ALA A 2 -4.55 16.23 31.30
C ALA A 2 -5.57 15.63 30.32
N PRO A 3 -6.27 16.44 29.49
CA PRO A 3 -7.17 15.91 28.48
C PRO A 3 -6.39 15.19 27.38
N SER A 4 -6.85 14.00 27.02
CA SER A 4 -6.34 13.21 25.90
C SER A 4 -6.44 13.99 24.59
N PRO A 5 -5.45 13.91 23.68
CA PRO A 5 -5.60 14.47 22.35
C PRO A 5 -6.65 13.67 21.57
N SER A 6 -7.66 14.37 21.05
CA SER A 6 -8.72 13.82 20.20
C SER A 6 -8.13 13.03 19.03
N ALA A 7 -8.69 11.85 18.77
CA ALA A 7 -8.39 11.07 17.57
C ALA A 7 -8.75 11.88 16.30
N PRO A 8 -7.96 11.80 15.22
CA PRO A 8 -8.33 12.40 13.96
C PRO A 8 -9.56 11.67 13.37
N PRO A 9 -10.45 12.37 12.65
CA PRO A 9 -11.61 11.74 12.04
C PRO A 9 -11.15 10.76 10.96
N ALA A 10 -11.73 9.56 10.97
CA ALA A 10 -11.69 8.65 9.84
C ALA A 10 -12.50 9.29 8.70
N GLY A 11 -11.83 9.66 7.61
CA GLY A 11 -12.49 10.20 6.44
C GLY A 11 -11.63 10.00 5.20
N ASP A 12 -12.13 9.20 4.26
CA ASP A 12 -11.69 9.07 2.88
C ASP A 12 -11.90 10.37 2.08
N ALA A 13 -11.39 11.50 2.59
CA ALA A 13 -11.41 12.76 1.87
C ALA A 13 -10.35 12.71 0.77
N LYS A 14 -10.80 12.53 -0.48
CA LYS A 14 -9.95 12.73 -1.65
C LYS A 14 -9.42 14.18 -1.62
N PRO A 15 -8.10 14.41 -1.66
CA PRO A 15 -7.55 15.77 -1.65
C PRO A 15 -8.14 16.59 -2.80
N ALA A 16 -8.59 17.79 -2.51
CA ALA A 16 -8.99 18.76 -3.51
C ALA A 16 -7.75 19.34 -4.20
N PRO A 17 -7.87 19.83 -5.45
CA PRO A 17 -6.79 20.57 -6.10
C PRO A 17 -6.43 21.80 -5.26
N GLY A 18 -5.26 21.78 -4.61
CA GLY A 18 -4.79 22.86 -3.74
C GLY A 18 -4.58 22.47 -2.27
N ASP A 19 -4.95 21.25 -1.87
CA ASP A 19 -4.62 20.71 -0.54
C ASP A 19 -3.11 20.40 -0.47
N VAL A 20 -2.32 21.43 -0.20
CA VAL A 20 -0.91 21.30 0.18
C VAL A 20 -0.85 21.32 1.70
N LEU A 21 -0.40 20.20 2.29
CA LEU A 21 0.04 20.20 3.68
C LEU A 21 1.06 21.34 3.86
N PRO A 22 1.07 22.06 4.99
CA PRO A 22 2.04 23.13 5.23
C PRO A 22 3.46 22.63 4.96
N GLY A 23 4.17 23.30 4.04
CA GLY A 23 5.53 22.93 3.62
C GLY A 23 5.64 22.01 2.39
N MET A 24 4.54 21.53 1.81
CA MET A 24 4.58 20.80 0.53
C MET A 24 4.57 21.74 -0.68
N VAL A 25 5.34 21.37 -1.71
CA VAL A 25 5.32 22.06 -3.00
C VAL A 25 4.03 21.74 -3.75
N GLY A 26 3.54 22.67 -4.58
CA GLY A 26 2.39 22.42 -5.45
C GLY A 26 2.66 21.32 -6.47
N ALA A 27 1.60 20.64 -6.94
CA ALA A 27 1.72 19.47 -7.83
C ALA A 27 2.52 19.73 -9.12
N ALA A 28 2.46 20.95 -9.68
CA ALA A 28 3.26 21.33 -10.84
C ALA A 28 4.77 21.34 -10.52
N VAL A 29 5.15 21.89 -9.36
CA VAL A 29 6.54 21.92 -8.89
C VAL A 29 7.02 20.51 -8.56
N ALA A 30 6.20 19.69 -7.88
CA ALA A 30 6.51 18.29 -7.60
C ALA A 30 6.79 17.50 -8.89
N ARG A 31 5.97 17.68 -9.93
CA ARG A 31 6.17 17.04 -11.24
C ARG A 31 7.47 17.50 -11.93
N ALA A 32 7.78 18.80 -11.86
CA ALA A 32 9.02 19.33 -12.41
C ALA A 32 10.26 18.76 -11.69
N GLN A 33 10.20 18.67 -10.36
CA GLN A 33 11.26 18.07 -9.55
C GLN A 33 11.43 16.57 -9.83
N LEU A 34 10.32 15.81 -9.90
CA LEU A 34 10.32 14.39 -10.25
C LEU A 34 10.96 14.14 -11.62
N ALA A 35 10.62 14.96 -12.63
CA ALA A 35 11.17 14.85 -13.98
C ALA A 35 12.67 15.19 -14.05
N ALA A 36 13.19 15.94 -13.09
CA ALA A 36 14.61 16.29 -13.00
C ALA A 36 15.45 15.24 -12.26
N LEU A 37 14.83 14.22 -11.65
CA LEU A 37 15.57 13.16 -10.95
C LEU A 37 16.33 12.28 -11.95
N THR A 38 17.65 12.22 -11.80
CA THR A 38 18.47 11.23 -12.51
C THR A 38 18.19 9.85 -11.92
N THR A 39 17.64 8.94 -12.73
CA THR A 39 17.40 7.56 -12.32
C THR A 39 18.62 6.67 -12.63
N GLY A 40 18.91 5.73 -11.74
CA GLY A 40 19.94 4.72 -11.94
C GLY A 40 19.38 3.42 -12.51
N LYS A 41 20.28 2.48 -12.87
CA LYS A 41 19.87 1.10 -13.12
C LYS A 41 19.40 0.45 -11.81
N PRO A 42 18.46 -0.50 -11.87
CA PRO A 42 18.12 -1.32 -10.70
C PRO A 42 19.37 -1.94 -10.08
N GLY A 43 19.46 -1.89 -8.74
CA GLY A 43 20.52 -2.53 -7.98
C GLY A 43 20.43 -4.06 -8.02
N THR A 44 21.46 -4.72 -7.50
CA THR A 44 21.42 -6.18 -7.30
C THR A 44 20.56 -6.55 -6.09
N MET A 45 19.86 -7.67 -6.18
CA MET A 45 19.16 -8.30 -5.04
C MET A 45 20.12 -9.19 -4.22
N ALA A 46 21.43 -9.16 -4.48
CA ALA A 46 22.40 -9.97 -3.75
C ALA A 46 22.33 -9.70 -2.23
N GLY A 47 22.21 -10.77 -1.44
CA GLY A 47 22.07 -10.69 0.02
C GLY A 47 20.63 -10.66 0.53
N TYR A 48 19.67 -10.32 -0.34
CA TYR A 48 18.24 -10.46 -0.06
C TYR A 48 17.86 -11.95 0.02
N SER A 49 17.16 -12.32 1.08
CA SER A 49 16.54 -13.63 1.25
C SER A 49 15.27 -13.41 2.04
N ARG A 50 14.16 -13.86 1.46
CA ARG A 50 12.82 -13.69 2.05
C ARG A 50 12.68 -14.45 3.37
N ASP A 51 13.36 -15.57 3.49
CA ASP A 51 13.36 -16.44 4.67
C ASP A 51 13.93 -15.76 5.93
N LYS A 52 14.64 -14.63 5.77
CA LYS A 52 15.16 -13.84 6.89
C LYS A 52 14.10 -12.99 7.58
N PHE A 53 12.92 -12.82 6.98
CA PHE A 53 11.84 -12.00 7.51
C PHE A 53 10.75 -12.92 8.06
N THR A 54 10.37 -12.72 9.32
CA THR A 54 9.27 -13.46 9.94
C THR A 54 8.01 -13.23 9.10
N HIS A 55 7.24 -14.27 8.81
CA HIS A 55 6.00 -14.08 8.04
C HIS A 55 4.97 -13.22 8.79
N TRP A 56 3.85 -12.94 8.11
CA TRP A 56 2.83 -11.99 8.52
C TRP A 56 2.35 -12.20 9.96
N ALA A 57 2.22 -11.10 10.68
CA ALA A 57 1.65 -11.12 12.01
C ALA A 57 0.13 -11.34 11.94
N GLU A 58 -0.40 -12.13 12.85
CA GLU A 58 -1.84 -12.29 13.06
C GLU A 58 -2.50 -10.93 13.34
N GLN A 59 -3.62 -10.67 12.67
CA GLN A 59 -4.46 -9.47 12.83
C GLN A 59 -5.82 -9.78 13.47
N GLY A 60 -6.05 -11.03 13.88
CA GLY A 60 -7.34 -11.50 14.40
C GLY A 60 -8.24 -12.06 13.30
N ASP A 61 -9.35 -12.70 13.69
CA ASP A 61 -10.33 -13.29 12.76
C ASP A 61 -9.74 -14.22 11.69
N LYS A 62 -8.65 -14.92 12.05
CA LYS A 62 -7.84 -15.78 11.15
C LYS A 62 -7.13 -15.03 10.01
N CYS A 63 -7.14 -13.70 10.03
CA CYS A 63 -6.45 -12.87 9.05
C CYS A 63 -5.04 -12.56 9.54
N ASP A 64 -4.06 -12.70 8.66
CA ASP A 64 -2.74 -12.13 8.87
C ASP A 64 -2.63 -10.72 8.24
N THR A 65 -1.48 -10.06 8.42
CA THR A 65 -1.23 -8.74 7.83
C THR A 65 -1.40 -8.73 6.31
N ARG A 66 -1.04 -9.81 5.60
CA ARG A 66 -1.18 -9.89 4.14
C ARG A 66 -2.63 -9.83 3.72
N GLU A 67 -3.49 -10.62 4.37
CA GLU A 67 -4.90 -10.67 4.02
C GLU A 67 -5.63 -9.36 4.31
N VAL A 68 -5.20 -8.63 5.36
CA VAL A 68 -5.67 -7.26 5.63
C VAL A 68 -5.24 -6.30 4.52
N VAL A 69 -3.98 -6.34 4.09
CA VAL A 69 -3.48 -5.46 3.03
C VAL A 69 -4.15 -5.77 1.68
N LEU A 70 -4.33 -7.03 1.33
CA LEU A 70 -4.98 -7.43 0.08
C LEU A 70 -6.43 -6.95 0.00
N GLN A 71 -7.20 -7.09 1.08
CA GLN A 71 -8.56 -6.59 1.15
C GLN A 71 -8.63 -5.06 1.03
N ARG A 72 -7.71 -4.35 1.66
CA ARG A 72 -7.66 -2.88 1.60
C ARG A 72 -7.29 -2.37 0.20
N ALA A 73 -6.31 -3.02 -0.44
CA ALA A 73 -5.75 -2.56 -1.71
C ALA A 73 -6.53 -3.05 -2.95
N GLY A 74 -7.33 -4.10 -2.79
CA GLY A 74 -8.10 -4.70 -3.87
C GLY A 74 -9.52 -4.18 -3.95
N LYS A 75 -10.14 -4.41 -5.11
CA LYS A 75 -11.58 -4.28 -5.32
C LYS A 75 -12.23 -5.65 -5.46
N ASP A 76 -13.48 -5.76 -5.02
CA ASP A 76 -14.28 -7.00 -5.12
C ASP A 76 -13.53 -8.23 -4.58
N VAL A 77 -12.81 -8.04 -3.47
CA VAL A 77 -12.00 -9.08 -2.84
C VAL A 77 -12.93 -10.06 -2.13
N THR A 78 -12.85 -11.33 -2.52
CA THR A 78 -13.56 -12.43 -1.86
C THR A 78 -12.57 -13.21 -1.01
N ARG A 79 -12.95 -13.52 0.22
CA ARG A 79 -12.16 -14.31 1.17
C ARG A 79 -12.81 -15.67 1.44
N ASP A 80 -11.99 -16.66 1.74
CA ASP A 80 -12.46 -17.94 2.27
C ASP A 80 -12.66 -17.89 3.80
N ALA A 81 -13.04 -19.03 4.39
CA ALA A 81 -13.32 -19.16 5.82
C ALA A 81 -12.07 -19.01 6.72
N GLU A 82 -10.88 -19.00 6.11
CA GLU A 82 -9.58 -18.77 6.74
C GLU A 82 -9.04 -17.38 6.41
N CYS A 83 -9.91 -16.46 5.99
CA CYS A 83 -9.58 -15.07 5.62
C CYS A 83 -8.66 -14.91 4.40
N ARG A 84 -8.32 -15.99 3.68
CA ARG A 84 -7.45 -15.88 2.51
C ARG A 84 -8.21 -15.28 1.33
N ALA A 85 -7.63 -14.28 0.68
CA ALA A 85 -8.16 -13.72 -0.55
C ALA A 85 -8.11 -14.76 -1.68
N VAL A 86 -9.27 -15.22 -2.14
CA VAL A 86 -9.39 -16.18 -3.25
C VAL A 86 -9.58 -15.50 -4.61
N SER A 87 -10.13 -14.29 -4.61
CA SER A 87 -10.29 -13.45 -5.80
C SER A 87 -10.27 -11.98 -5.43
N GLY A 88 -9.99 -11.13 -6.41
CA GLY A 88 -10.11 -9.69 -6.27
C GLY A 88 -9.63 -9.00 -7.55
N THR A 89 -9.53 -7.69 -7.50
CA THR A 89 -8.95 -6.88 -8.57
C THR A 89 -7.97 -5.89 -7.97
N TRP A 90 -6.68 -6.04 -8.32
CA TRP A 90 -5.62 -5.13 -7.90
C TRP A 90 -5.02 -4.48 -9.14
N LYS A 91 -5.08 -3.15 -9.19
CA LYS A 91 -4.55 -2.37 -10.31
C LYS A 91 -3.27 -1.67 -9.90
N SER A 92 -2.18 -1.97 -10.60
CA SER A 92 -0.92 -1.25 -10.45
C SER A 92 -1.03 0.16 -11.02
N LEU A 93 -0.60 1.14 -10.23
CA LEU A 93 -0.58 2.55 -10.63
C LEU A 93 0.64 2.91 -11.48
N TYR A 94 1.65 2.04 -11.52
CA TYR A 94 2.95 2.33 -12.15
C TYR A 94 3.02 1.82 -13.59
N ASP A 95 2.47 0.64 -13.86
CA ASP A 95 2.49 -0.02 -15.17
C ASP A 95 1.08 -0.30 -15.73
N GLY A 96 0.03 0.02 -14.97
CA GLY A 96 -1.37 -0.17 -15.38
C GLY A 96 -1.84 -1.62 -15.39
N VAL A 97 -0.99 -2.58 -15.01
CA VAL A 97 -1.33 -4.00 -14.97
C VAL A 97 -2.43 -4.24 -13.95
N THR A 98 -3.42 -5.06 -14.32
CA THR A 98 -4.47 -5.51 -13.42
C THR A 98 -4.26 -6.99 -13.13
N VAL A 99 -4.27 -7.33 -11.84
CA VAL A 99 -4.09 -8.68 -11.33
C VAL A 99 -5.39 -9.12 -10.67
N ASN A 100 -5.83 -10.35 -10.94
CA ASN A 100 -7.07 -10.91 -10.40
C ASN A 100 -6.87 -12.11 -9.46
N GLU A 101 -5.65 -12.62 -9.41
CA GLU A 101 -5.25 -13.73 -8.55
C GLU A 101 -4.36 -13.20 -7.42
N ALA A 102 -4.79 -13.37 -6.17
CA ALA A 102 -4.05 -12.91 -5.01
C ALA A 102 -2.64 -13.51 -4.92
N SER A 103 -2.43 -14.72 -5.44
CA SER A 103 -1.13 -15.41 -5.46
C SER A 103 -0.09 -14.77 -6.40
N LYS A 104 -0.53 -13.95 -7.35
CA LYS A 104 0.34 -13.20 -8.27
C LYS A 104 0.81 -11.87 -7.69
N LEU A 105 0.33 -11.51 -6.50
CA LEU A 105 0.74 -10.29 -5.82
C LEU A 105 1.74 -10.61 -4.74
N ASP A 106 2.78 -9.79 -4.73
CA ASP A 106 3.78 -9.82 -3.68
C ASP A 106 3.64 -8.63 -2.73
N ILE A 107 3.82 -8.90 -1.46
CA ILE A 107 3.89 -7.90 -0.39
C ILE A 107 5.18 -8.21 0.38
N ASP A 108 6.06 -7.22 0.50
CA ASP A 108 7.34 -7.32 1.19
C ASP A 108 7.32 -6.43 2.45
N HIS A 109 8.26 -6.72 3.37
CA HIS A 109 8.22 -6.36 4.80
C HIS A 109 8.33 -4.86 5.11
#